data_AF-A0A1B2IXD5-F1
#
_entry.id   AF-A0A1B2IXD5-F1
#
_cell.length_a   1.000
_cell.length_b   1.000
_cell.length_c   1.000
_cell.angle_alpha   90.00
_cell.angle_beta   90.00
_cell.angle_gamma   90.00
#
_symmetry.space_group_name_H-M   'P 1'
#
loop_
_entity.id
_entity.type
_entity.pdbx_description
1 polymer ?
#
loop_
_entity_poly.entity_id
_entity_poly.type
_entity_poly.pdbx_seq_one_letter_code
_entity_poly.pdbx_strand_id
1 'polypeptide(L)'
;MTNKRVLFDLDGTIINSEQGIVNAIKYAVHQLNRPTMDDATLRRFIGPSLVQGFQDIAGYSHAVALEATEAYREYYRDGRAL
;
A
#
# COMPACT_ATOMS: atom_id res chain seq x y z
N MET A 1 -13.59 18.60 33.42
CA MET A 1 -13.50 18.98 31.99
C MET A 1 -13.52 17.72 31.16
N THR A 2 -14.52 17.48 30.31
CA THR A 2 -14.56 16.30 29.43
C THR A 2 -14.19 16.71 28.00
N ASN A 3 -12.89 16.80 27.71
CA ASN A 3 -12.42 16.86 26.33
C ASN A 3 -12.65 15.49 25.67
N LYS A 4 -13.83 15.27 25.09
CA LYS A 4 -14.12 14.07 24.30
C LYS A 4 -13.71 14.32 22.85
N ARG A 5 -12.49 13.94 22.49
CA ARG A 5 -12.02 13.91 21.10
C ARG A 5 -11.74 12.46 20.74
N VAL A 6 -12.23 12.04 19.58
CA VAL A 6 -11.98 10.70 19.03
C VAL A 6 -11.34 10.91 17.66
N LEU A 7 -10.21 10.24 17.44
CA LEU A 7 -9.53 10.19 16.15
C LEU A 7 -9.77 8.80 15.58
N PHE A 8 -10.08 8.75 14.29
CA PHE A 8 -10.22 7.50 13.55
C PHE A 8 -9.13 7.44 12.50
N ASP A 9 -8.51 6.27 12.40
CA ASP A 9 -7.75 5.89 11.23
C ASP A 9 -8.71 5.54 10.08
N LEU A 10 -8.21 5.45 8.84
CA LEU A 10 -9.01 5.19 7.64
C LEU A 10 -8.99 3.72 7.27
N ASP A 11 -7.84 3.24 6.80
CA ASP A 11 -7.67 1.91 6.20
C ASP A 11 -7.71 0.82 7.27
N GLY A 12 -8.65 -0.13 7.14
CA GLY A 12 -8.87 -1.16 8.14
C GLY A 12 -9.59 -0.67 9.41
N THR A 13 -9.95 0.62 9.48
CA THR A 13 -10.74 1.19 10.59
C THR A 13 -12.13 1.67 10.14
N ILE A 14 -12.20 2.62 9.19
CA ILE A 14 -13.47 3.10 8.62
C ILE A 14 -13.84 2.32 7.36
N ILE A 15 -12.85 2.01 6.51
CA ILE A 15 -13.07 1.32 5.23
C ILE A 15 -12.25 0.04 5.15
N ASN A 16 -12.81 -0.98 4.52
CA ASN A 16 -12.06 -2.17 4.11
C ASN A 16 -11.41 -1.93 2.74
N SER A 17 -10.23 -1.33 2.74
CA SER A 17 -9.45 -0.99 1.54
C SER A 17 -8.45 -2.07 1.12
N GLU A 18 -8.44 -3.24 1.78
CA GLU A 18 -7.47 -4.31 1.56
C GLU A 18 -7.36 -4.70 0.08
N GLN A 19 -8.49 -4.96 -0.58
CA GLN A 19 -8.51 -5.45 -1.97
C GLN A 19 -7.85 -4.46 -2.94
N GLY A 20 -8.14 -3.17 -2.80
CA GLY A 20 -7.55 -2.12 -3.63
C GLY A 20 -6.05 -1.97 -3.39
N ILE A 21 -5.63 -1.98 -2.13
CA ILE A 21 -4.22 -1.87 -1.74
C ILE A 21 -3.45 -3.08 -2.29
N VAL A 22 -3.94 -4.29 -2.05
CA VAL A 22 -3.31 -5.54 -2.49
C VAL A 22 -3.16 -5.58 -4.01
N ASN A 23 -4.20 -5.20 -4.76
CA ASN A 23 -4.13 -5.19 -6.22
C ASN A 23 -3.17 -4.15 -6.76
N ALA A 24 -3.12 -2.96 -6.16
CA ALA A 24 -2.18 -1.91 -6.55
C ALA A 24 -0.72 -2.29 -6.25
N ILE A 25 -0.44 -2.97 -5.13
CA ILE A 25 0.90 -3.50 -4.84
C ILE A 25 1.27 -4.59 -5.86
N LYS A 26 0.35 -5.53 -6.15
CA LYS A 26 0.55 -6.57 -7.19
C LYS A 26 0.85 -5.94 -8.56
N TYR A 27 0.12 -4.88 -8.93
CA TYR A 27 0.36 -4.12 -10.14
C TYR A 27 1.75 -3.47 -10.17
N ALA A 28 2.13 -2.79 -9.09
CA ALA A 28 3.43 -2.12 -8.99
C ALA A 28 4.59 -3.13 -9.13
N VAL A 29 4.57 -4.24 -8.40
CA VAL A 29 5.66 -5.23 -8.50
C VAL A 29 5.70 -5.89 -9.88
N HIS A 30 4.55 -6.12 -10.52
CA HIS A 30 4.49 -6.65 -11.89
C HIS A 30 5.10 -5.66 -12.90
N GLN A 31 4.77 -4.37 -12.83
CA GLN A 31 5.34 -3.35 -13.72
C GLN A 31 6.87 -3.25 -13.59
N LEU A 32 7.40 -3.48 -12.39
CA LEU A 32 8.83 -3.47 -12.12
C LEU A 32 9.53 -4.81 -12.42
N ASN A 33 8.82 -5.79 -13.01
CA ASN A 33 9.32 -7.16 -13.26
C ASN A 33 9.85 -7.85 -11.99
N ARG A 34 9.15 -7.67 -10.86
CA ARG A 34 9.49 -8.26 -9.57
C ARG A 34 8.52 -9.39 -9.21
N PRO A 35 8.97 -10.40 -8.43
CA PRO A 35 8.08 -11.45 -7.96
C PRO A 35 6.98 -10.87 -7.06
N THR A 36 5.79 -11.45 -7.15
CA THR A 36 4.72 -11.16 -6.19
C THR A 36 5.05 -11.76 -4.83
N MET A 37 4.50 -11.16 -3.78
CA MET A 37 4.51 -11.68 -2.42
C MET A 37 3.23 -12.47 -2.14
N ASP A 38 3.23 -13.27 -1.07
CA ASP A 38 2.02 -13.93 -0.58
C ASP A 38 1.03 -12.93 0.05
N ASP A 39 -0.23 -13.35 0.19
CA ASP A 39 -1.27 -12.45 0.68
C ASP A 39 -1.04 -12.00 2.14
N ALA A 40 -0.35 -12.81 2.96
CA ALA A 40 -0.01 -12.42 4.32
C ALA A 40 1.00 -11.26 4.36
N THR A 41 1.98 -11.31 3.46
CA THR A 41 2.99 -10.26 3.28
C THR A 41 2.37 -9.01 2.67
N LEU A 42 1.47 -9.16 1.69
CA LEU A 42 0.78 -8.04 1.06
C LEU A 42 -0.11 -7.28 2.05
N ARG A 43 -0.77 -7.95 2.98
CA ARG A 43 -1.56 -7.28 4.04
C ARG A 43 -0.72 -6.38 4.95
N ARG A 44 0.59 -6.64 5.08
CA ARG A 44 1.48 -5.79 5.89
C ARG A 44 1.70 -4.40 5.29
N PHE A 45 1.30 -4.17 4.03
CA PHE A 45 1.33 -2.85 3.41
C PHE A 45 0.17 -1.94 3.85
N ILE A 46 -0.83 -2.46 4.57
CA ILE A 46 -1.92 -1.66 5.13
C ILE A 46 -1.42 -0.96 6.40
N GLY A 47 -1.28 0.36 6.35
CA GLY A 47 -0.84 1.20 7.47
C GLY A 47 0.49 1.93 7.25
N PRO A 48 1.60 1.25 6.89
CA PRO A 48 2.86 1.92 6.59
C PRO A 48 2.75 2.89 5.40
N SER A 49 3.65 3.87 5.34
CA SER A 49 3.83 4.64 4.10
C SER A 49 4.34 3.71 2.97
N LEU A 50 3.92 3.94 1.73
CA LEU A 50 4.25 3.05 0.61
C LEU A 50 5.76 2.85 0.41
N VAL A 51 6.54 3.93 0.45
CA VAL A 51 8.00 3.88 0.31
C VAL A 51 8.59 3.01 1.42
N GLN A 52 8.18 3.23 2.67
CA GLN A 52 8.63 2.42 3.80
C GLN A 52 8.21 0.95 3.63
N GLY A 53 6.96 0.69 3.21
CA GLY A 53 6.50 -0.67 2.95
C GLY A 53 7.34 -1.39 1.90
N PHE A 54 7.65 -0.73 0.79
CA PHE A 54 8.50 -1.32 -0.24
C PHE A 54 9.95 -1.54 0.23
N GLN A 55 10.49 -0.70 1.11
CA GLN A 55 11.81 -0.91 1.69
C GLN A 55 11.81 -2.04 2.73
N ASP A 56 10.93 -1.96 3.72
CA ASP A 56 10.96 -2.81 4.92
C ASP A 56 10.31 -4.19 4.68
N ILE A 57 9.31 -4.27 3.80
CA ILE A 57 8.55 -5.51 3.54
C ILE A 57 9.06 -6.21 2.27
N ALA A 58 9.28 -5.44 1.19
CA ALA A 58 9.75 -6.01 -0.08
C ALA A 58 11.29 -5.97 -0.26
N GLY A 59 12.02 -5.34 0.67
CA GLY A 59 13.49 -5.28 0.62
C GLY A 59 14.04 -4.43 -0.51
N TYR A 60 13.25 -3.52 -1.07
CA TYR A 60 13.69 -2.68 -2.18
C TYR A 60 14.63 -1.56 -1.70
N SER A 61 15.54 -1.16 -2.59
CA SER A 61 16.29 0.07 -2.38
C SER A 61 15.34 1.28 -2.39
N HIS A 62 15.76 2.39 -1.80
CA HIS A 62 14.94 3.61 -1.78
C HIS A 62 14.51 4.07 -3.18
N ALA A 63 15.41 4.00 -4.17
CA ALA A 63 15.09 4.35 -5.56
C ALA A 63 14.01 3.45 -6.15
N VAL A 64 14.12 2.13 -5.97
CA VAL A 64 13.12 1.16 -6.45
C VAL A 64 11.79 1.31 -5.70
N ALA A 65 11.83 1.65 -4.40
CA ALA A 65 10.63 1.92 -3.61
C ALA A 65 9.87 3.16 -4.09
N LEU A 66 10.57 4.20 -4.55
CA LEU A 66 9.95 5.38 -5.18
C LEU A 66 9.27 5.00 -6.50
N GLU A 67 9.94 4.24 -7.37
CA GLU A 67 9.38 3.76 -8.64
C GLU A 67 8.12 2.89 -8.40
N ALA A 68 8.18 1.97 -7.45
CA ALA A 68 7.04 1.13 -7.08
C ALA A 68 5.87 1.95 -6.50
N THR A 69 6.18 3.00 -5.74
CA THR A 69 5.18 3.93 -5.21
C THR A 69 4.46 4.68 -6.33
N GLU A 70 5.17 5.10 -7.38
CA GLU A 70 4.54 5.76 -8.52
C GLU A 70 3.65 4.82 -9.32
N ALA A 71 4.08 3.58 -9.54
CA ALA A 71 3.26 2.55 -10.19
C ALA A 71 2.00 2.22 -9.37
N TYR A 72 2.12 2.14 -8.04
CA TYR A 72 0.96 2.00 -7.15
C TYR A 72 -0.03 3.18 -7.30
N ARG A 73 0.49 4.41 -7.31
CA ARG A 73 -0.34 5.63 -7.43
C ARG A 73 -1.02 5.71 -8.79
N GLU A 74 -0.36 5.26 -9.86
CA GLU A 74 -0.94 5.12 -11.18
C GLU A 74 -2.17 4.21 -11.18
N TYR A 75 -2.07 3.05 -10.55
CA TYR A 75 -3.21 2.11 -10.42
C TYR A 75 -4.45 2.79 -9.79
N TYR A 76 -4.26 3.56 -8.72
CA TYR A 76 -5.33 4.30 -8.06
C TYR A 76 -5.86 5.47 -8.90
N ARG A 77 -4.99 6.23 -9.57
CA ARG A 77 -5.40 7.35 -10.44
C ARG A 77 -6.27 6.89 -11.60
N ASP A 78 -6.00 5.70 -12.13
CA ASP A 78 -6.78 5.13 -13.24
C ASP A 78 -8.15 4.58 -12.80
N GLY A 79 -8.52 4.73 -11.53
CA GLY A 79 -9.78 4.23 -10.98
C GLY A 79 -9.87 2.71 -10.88
N ARG A 80 -8.73 2.00 -11.01
CA ARG A 80 -8.68 0.53 -11.00
C ARG A 80 -8.81 -0.07 -9.59
N ALA A 81 -8.77 0.77 -8.56
CA ALA A 81 -8.84 0.38 -7.15
C ALA A 81 -10.28 0.36 -6.57
N LEU A 82 -11.29 0.63 -7.39
CA LEU A 82 -12.71 0.67 -7.02
C LEU A 82 -13.46 -0.57 -7.54
#